data_AF-A0A4Q3TCV3-F1
#
_entry.id   AF-A0A4Q3TCV3-F1
#
_cell.length_a   1.000
_cell.length_b   1.000
_cell.length_c   1.000
_cell.angle_alpha   90.00
_cell.angle_beta   90.00
_cell.angle_gamma   90.00
#
_symmetry.space_group_name_H-M   'P 1'
#
loop_
_entity.id
_entity.type
_entity.pdbx_description
1 polymer ?
#
loop_
_entity_poly.entity_id
_entity_poly.type
_entity_poly.pdbx_seq_one_letter_code
_entity_poly.pdbx_strand_id
1 'polypeptide(L)' 'MNAVLRETLSPYRHPCGGLKVRIEGEACVLRCSGALWVAEHRTLIASDLHLEKGSAFAARGQMLPPYDSPAT' A
#
# COMPACT_ATOMS: atom_id res chain seq x y z
N MET A 1 -4.64 -17.12 21.16
CA MET A 1 -4.67 -17.45 19.72
C MET A 1 -3.23 -17.59 19.23
N ASN A 2 -2.75 -18.79 18.87
CA ASN A 2 -1.35 -19.00 18.47
C ASN A 2 -1.09 -18.60 17.00
N ALA A 3 0.18 -18.53 16.60
CA ALA A 3 0.60 -18.11 15.26
C ALA A 3 0.07 -19.03 14.15
N VAL A 4 0.07 -20.35 14.40
CA VAL A 4 -0.42 -21.37 13.44
C VAL A 4 -1.90 -21.17 13.14
N LEU A 5 -2.74 -20.97 14.17
CA LEU A 5 -4.16 -20.72 14.00
C LEU A 5 -4.44 -19.44 13.21
N ARG A 6 -3.64 -18.38 13.39
CA ARG A 6 -3.77 -17.15 12.59
C ARG A 6 -3.42 -17.38 11.12
N GLU A 7 -2.46 -18.25 10.86
CA GLU A 7 -2.06 -18.61 9.50
C GLU A 7 -3.11 -19.48 8.79
N THR A 8 -3.73 -20.42 9.51
CA THR A 8 -4.83 -21.23 8.99
C THR A 8 -6.11 -20.42 8.75
N LEU A 9 -6.39 -19.42 9.59
CA LEU A 9 -7.61 -18.60 9.52
C LEU A 9 -7.48 -17.36 8.62
N SER A 10 -6.57 -17.37 7.65
CA SER A 10 -6.49 -16.34 6.62
C SER A 10 -7.83 -16.26 5.86
N PRO A 11 -8.48 -15.08 5.76
CA PRO A 11 -7.92 -13.76 6.06
C PRO A 11 -8.15 -13.29 7.52
N TYR A 12 -7.15 -12.64 8.13
CA TYR A 12 -7.28 -12.05 9.48
C TYR A 12 -6.71 -10.62 9.58
N ARG A 13 -7.21 -9.83 10.53
CA ARG A 13 -6.74 -8.45 10.78
C ARG A 13 -5.36 -8.44 11.45
N HIS A 14 -4.36 -7.87 10.78
CA HIS A 14 -3.02 -7.64 11.31
C HIS A 14 -3.04 -6.56 12.40
N PRO A 15 -2.19 -6.64 13.45
CA PRO A 15 -2.15 -5.64 14.54
C PRO A 15 -1.94 -4.20 14.08
N CYS A 16 -1.27 -3.98 12.94
CA CYS A 16 -1.08 -2.65 12.35
C CYS A 16 -2.30 -2.11 11.57
N GLY A 17 -3.44 -2.82 11.62
CA GLY A 17 -4.68 -2.42 10.96
C GLY A 17 -4.87 -2.96 9.54
N GLY A 18 -3.88 -3.65 8.96
CA GLY A 18 -3.98 -4.29 7.63
C GLY A 18 -4.74 -5.63 7.65
N LEU A 19 -5.02 -6.17 6.47
CA LEU A 19 -5.59 -7.52 6.30
C LEU A 19 -4.48 -8.48 5.85
N LYS A 20 -4.21 -9.51 6.65
CA LYS A 20 -3.27 -10.57 6.27
C LYS A 20 -4.00 -11.64 5.47
N VAL A 21 -3.44 -12.00 4.32
CA VAL A 21 -3.99 -12.94 3.33
C VAL A 21 -2.88 -13.82 2.74
N ARG A 22 -3.26 -14.89 2.04
CA ARG A 22 -2.37 -15.64 1.14
C ARG A 22 -2.75 -15.34 -0.32
N ILE A 23 -1.77 -15.01 -1.15
CA ILE A 23 -1.94 -14.80 -2.59
C ILE A 23 -0.93 -15.71 -3.28
N GLU A 24 -1.38 -16.68 -4.08
CA GLU A 24 -0.49 -17.69 -4.70
C GLU A 24 0.45 -18.39 -3.70
N GLY A 25 0.00 -18.53 -2.45
CA GLY A 25 0.81 -19.10 -1.37
C GLY A 25 1.74 -18.12 -0.64
N GLU A 26 1.84 -16.88 -1.08
CA GLU A 26 2.65 -15.84 -0.44
C GLU A 26 1.90 -15.15 0.69
N ALA A 27 2.60 -14.93 1.82
CA ALA A 27 2.04 -14.23 2.97
C ALA A 27 2.06 -12.71 2.74
N CYS A 28 0.86 -12.15 2.59
CA CYS A 28 0.64 -10.79 2.12
C CYS A 28 -0.12 -9.97 3.18
N VAL A 29 0.24 -8.70 3.37
CA VAL A 29 -0.52 -7.75 4.21
C VAL A 29 -1.03 -6.60 3.36
N LEU A 30 -2.35 -6.56 3.16
CA LEU A 30 -3.06 -5.49 2.47
C LEU A 30 -3.24 -4.29 3.41
N ARG A 31 -2.98 -3.07 2.92
CA ARG A 31 -3.12 -1.82 3.68
C ARG A 31 -4.20 -0.94 3.06
N CYS A 32 -4.95 -0.23 3.91
CA CYS A 32 -5.95 0.75 3.46
C CYS A 32 -5.37 1.91 2.65
N SER A 33 -4.04 2.11 2.68
CA SER A 33 -3.35 3.08 1.82
C SER A 33 -3.25 2.65 0.35
N GLY A 34 -3.79 1.49 -0.03
CA GLY A 34 -3.64 0.93 -1.38
C GLY A 34 -2.31 0.20 -1.61
N ALA A 35 -1.57 -0.10 -0.54
CA ALA A 35 -0.27 -0.78 -0.62
C ALA A 35 -0.39 -2.25 -0.15
N LEU A 36 0.46 -3.09 -0.73
CA LEU A 36 0.64 -4.50 -0.36
C LEU A 36 2.06 -4.72 0.18
N TRP A 37 2.17 -5.33 1.35
CA TRP A 37 3.45 -5.74 1.93
C TRP A 37 3.64 -7.26 1.81
N VAL A 38 4.73 -7.68 1.16
CA VAL A 38 5.14 -9.09 1.04
C VAL A 38 6.35 -9.31 1.95
N ALA A 39 6.08 -9.92 3.11
CA ALA A 39 7.04 -9.94 4.22
C ALA A 39 8.29 -10.77 3.92
N GLU A 40 8.13 -11.89 3.23
CA GLU A 40 9.21 -12.80 2.87
C GLU A 40 10.27 -12.11 2.02
N HIS A 41 9.83 -11.30 1.06
CA HIS A 41 10.72 -10.55 0.15
C HIS A 41 11.10 -9.16 0.67
N ARG A 42 10.53 -8.73 1.80
CA ARG A 42 10.64 -7.36 2.31
C ARG A 42 10.24 -6.31 1.26
N THR A 43 9.19 -6.61 0.50
CA THR A 43 8.78 -5.81 -0.65
C THR A 43 7.49 -5.07 -0.35
N LEU A 44 7.50 -3.75 -0.59
CA LEU A 44 6.30 -2.92 -0.63
C LEU A 44 5.89 -2.75 -2.09
N ILE A 45 4.65 -3.11 -2.39
CA ILE A 45 4.04 -2.99 -3.72
C ILE A 45 2.98 -1.89 -3.65
N ALA A 46 3.03 -0.96 -4.59
CA ALA A 46 2.02 0.06 -4.82
C ALA A 46 1.83 0.22 -6.34
N SER A 47 0.63 0.56 -6.76
CA SER A 47 0.30 0.86 -8.16
C SER A 47 -0.30 2.26 -8.27
N ASP A 48 -0.38 2.76 -9.50
CA ASP A 48 -1.19 3.94 -9.83
C ASP A 48 -0.87 5.17 -8.96
N LEU A 49 0.42 5.36 -8.64
CA LEU A 49 0.88 6.49 -7.83
C LEU A 49 0.64 7.84 -8.54
N HIS A 50 0.39 7.83 -9.86
CA HIS A 50 0.14 9.02 -10.68
C HIS A 50 1.14 10.14 -10.38
N LEU A 51 2.43 9.78 -10.37
CA LEU A 51 3.51 10.76 -10.25
C LEU A 51 3.35 11.83 -11.35
N GLU A 52 3.76 13.07 -11.06
CA GLU A 52 3.65 14.24 -11.96
C GLU A 52 2.24 14.81 -12.19
N LYS A 53 1.19 14.29 -11.52
CA LYS A 53 -0.14 14.91 -11.58
C LYS A 53 -0.12 16.37 -11.10
N GLY A 54 0.67 16.67 -10.06
CA GLY A 54 0.94 18.02 -9.58
C GLY A 54 1.60 18.91 -10.62
N SER A 55 2.71 18.46 -11.20
CA SER A 55 3.42 19.16 -12.27
C SER A 55 2.49 19.53 -13.43
N ALA A 56 1.58 18.62 -13.80
CA ALA A 56 0.58 18.88 -14.83
C ALA A 56 -0.46 19.96 -14.42
N PHE A 57 -0.85 20.02 -13.14
CA PHE A 57 -1.72 21.09 -12.63
C PHE A 57 -1.00 22.44 -12.54
N ALA A 58 0.24 22.46 -12.04
CA ALA A 58 1.06 23.66 -11.97
C ALA A 58 1.32 24.25 -13.37
N ALA A 59 1.64 23.41 -14.36
CA ALA A 59 1.82 23.85 -15.75
C ALA A 59 0.56 24.49 -16.36
N ARG A 60 -0.62 24.17 -15.83
CA ARG A 60 -1.91 24.76 -16.24
C ARG A 60 -2.39 25.89 -15.32
N GLY A 61 -1.55 26.37 -14.40
CA GLY A 61 -1.87 27.46 -13.48
C GLY A 61 -2.88 27.09 -12.39
N GLN A 62 -3.14 25.80 -12.18
CA GLN A 62 -4.02 25.33 -11.10
C GLN A 62 -3.22 25.18 -9.80
N MET A 63 -3.84 25.53 -8.67
CA MET A 63 -3.25 25.33 -7.34
C MET A 63 -2.91 23.84 -7.12
N LEU A 64 -1.69 23.57 -6.65
CA LEU A 64 -1.25 22.23 -6.31
C LEU A 64 -2.03 21.67 -5.12
N PRO A 65 -2.34 20.36 -5.09
CA PRO A 65 -2.78 19.68 -3.88
C PRO A 65 -1.77 19.90 -2.73
N PRO A 66 -2.21 19.92 -1.46
CA PRO A 66 -1.38 20.29 -0.32
C PRO A 66 -0.17 19.37 -0.04
N TYR A 67 -0.08 18.23 -0.73
CA TYR A 67 1.00 17.25 -0.58
C TYR A 67 1.82 17.05 -1.86
N ASP A 68 1.60 17.87 -2.88
CA ASP A 68 2.41 17.87 -4.09
C ASP A 68 3.63 18.78 -3.92
N SER A 69 4.80 18.34 -4.37
CA SER A 69 6.00 19.17 -4.39
C SER A 69 6.04 19.99 -5.69
N PRO A 70 6.54 21.24 -5.66
CA PRO A 70 7.03 21.86 -6.88
C PRO A 70 8.11 20.95 -7.47
N ALA A 71 7.98 20.56 -8.74
CA ALA A 71 9.10 19.97 -9.45
C ALA A 71 10.25 21.00 -9.43
N THR A 72 11.45 20.51 -9.06
CA THR A 72 12.71 21.25 -8.82
C THR A 72 12.93 22.49 -9.69
#